data_AF-A0A7Y0D5G0-F1
#
_entry.id   AF-A0A7Y0D5G0-F1
#
_cell.length_a   1.000
_cell.length_b   1.000
_cell.length_c   1.000
_cell.angle_alpha   90.00
_cell.angle_beta   90.00
_cell.angle_gamma   90.00
#
_symmetry.space_group_name_H-M   'P 1'
#
loop_
_entity.id
_entity.type
_entity.pdbx_description
1 polymer ?
#
loop_
_entity_poly.entity_id
_entity_poly.type
_entity_poly.pdbx_seq_one_letter_code
_entity_poly.pdbx_strand_id
1 'polypeptide(L)'
;MSLGASIPYHLRQNKSIERSLFIDLLSRIGRFRNISDYTYIGFGGPFLEDFKFLHSTLRIQKMISIESDPNTVYRQNFNLPLSCIEIRNALSRDFLTSHDFSGPSIVWFDYTTPKQLANQLAESQVLVSKLTVGDIIKITLNASPESLGRPPGDADLKDFRAAEAKRRLGEYGPAVIDPDRVSAANFPALLLQTLHSACKRGVEGDKRLYIQPLSAFVYKDGQQMLTATAVILNHADTDAFFTQTRLRHWAYSNFDWINPEPISIPNLSAKERLFIESLLPGGETADIRDKLGYFIGENEREALEHLSNFINYYRLSPYYSRIVM
;
A
#
# COMPACT_ATOMS: atom_id res chain seq x y z
N MET A 1 12.19 -16.86 0.46
CA MET A 1 12.13 -15.57 1.16
C MET A 1 12.15 -14.45 0.12
N SER A 2 11.23 -13.49 0.15
CA SER A 2 11.28 -12.35 -0.76
C SER A 2 12.43 -11.42 -0.35
N LEU A 3 13.18 -10.88 -1.32
CA LEU A 3 14.31 -9.97 -1.08
C LEU A 3 13.88 -8.69 -0.33
N GLY A 4 12.59 -8.32 -0.39
CA GLY A 4 12.05 -7.21 0.38
C GLY A 4 11.94 -7.51 1.88
N ALA A 5 11.91 -8.77 2.32
CA ALA A 5 11.81 -9.13 3.74
C ALA A 5 13.13 -8.96 4.52
N SER A 6 14.28 -8.85 3.83
CA SER A 6 15.61 -8.79 4.46
C SER A 6 16.06 -7.39 4.88
N ILE A 7 15.45 -6.33 4.35
CA ILE A 7 15.77 -4.95 4.76
C ILE A 7 15.06 -4.66 6.10
N PRO A 8 15.80 -4.31 7.17
CA PRO A 8 15.20 -3.91 8.45
C PRO A 8 14.10 -2.86 8.28
N TYR A 9 13.02 -3.00 9.06
CA TYR A 9 11.82 -2.18 8.94
C TYR A 9 12.09 -0.66 8.97
N HIS A 10 13.01 -0.21 9.82
CA HIS A 10 13.40 1.20 9.98
C HIS A 10 14.22 1.74 8.80
N LEU A 11 14.72 0.90 7.89
CA LEU A 11 15.44 1.34 6.70
C LEU A 11 14.53 1.49 5.48
N ARG A 12 13.23 1.17 5.61
CA ARG A 12 12.25 1.24 4.52
C ARG A 12 11.52 2.59 4.55
N GLN A 13 12.21 3.62 4.09
CA GLN A 13 11.71 5.00 4.16
C GLN A 13 10.41 5.16 3.35
N ASN A 14 10.33 4.60 2.13
CA ASN A 14 9.14 4.77 1.31
C ASN A 14 7.92 4.05 1.92
N LYS A 15 8.11 2.84 2.44
CA LYS A 15 7.04 2.13 3.17
C LYS A 15 6.62 2.85 4.46
N SER A 16 7.54 3.55 5.13
CA SER A 16 7.19 4.38 6.30
C SER A 16 6.30 5.57 5.93
N ILE A 17 6.58 6.20 4.79
CA ILE A 17 5.74 7.30 4.26
C ILE A 17 4.36 6.76 3.88
N GLU A 18 4.31 5.64 3.16
CA GLU A 18 3.06 4.99 2.76
C GLU A 18 2.16 4.66 3.97
N ARG A 19 2.74 4.15 5.07
CA ARG A 19 2.02 3.93 6.32
C ARG A 19 1.47 5.20 6.94
N SER A 20 2.28 6.27 6.92
CA SER A 20 1.88 7.57 7.47
C SER A 20 0.73 8.18 6.64
N LEU A 21 0.77 8.01 5.31
CA LEU A 21 -0.33 8.37 4.40
C LEU A 21 -1.60 7.58 4.71
N PHE A 22 -1.48 6.27 4.96
CA PHE A 22 -2.62 5.45 5.33
C PHE A 22 -3.26 5.90 6.66
N ILE A 23 -2.46 6.28 7.66
CA ILE A 23 -2.99 6.82 8.92
C ILE A 23 -3.65 8.19 8.75
N ASP A 24 -3.07 9.11 7.97
CA ASP A 24 -3.72 10.39 7.65
C ASP A 24 -5.06 10.15 6.93
N LEU A 25 -5.10 9.21 5.98
CA LEU A 25 -6.33 8.78 5.32
C LEU A 25 -7.38 8.28 6.32
N LEU A 26 -7.02 7.33 7.19
CA LEU A 26 -7.94 6.77 8.19
C LEU A 26 -8.42 7.84 9.19
N SER A 27 -7.55 8.76 9.60
CA SER A 27 -7.91 9.90 10.46
C SER A 27 -8.97 10.80 9.81
N ARG A 28 -8.87 11.04 8.50
CA ARG A 28 -9.87 11.80 7.73
C ARG A 28 -11.18 11.04 7.59
N ILE A 29 -11.13 9.72 7.34
CA ILE A 29 -12.31 8.86 7.31
C ILE A 29 -13.02 8.85 8.67
N GLY A 30 -12.25 8.99 9.76
CA GLY A 30 -12.72 9.18 11.13
C GLY A 30 -13.79 10.27 11.31
N ARG A 31 -13.87 11.25 10.40
CA ARG A 31 -14.88 12.33 10.40
C ARG A 31 -16.26 11.89 9.92
N PHE A 32 -16.33 10.80 9.15
CA PHE A 32 -17.59 10.22 8.67
C PHE A 32 -18.08 9.12 9.61
N ARG A 33 -17.16 8.25 10.05
CA ARG A 33 -17.42 7.21 11.06
C ARG A 33 -16.22 7.12 11.98
N ASN A 34 -16.45 7.07 13.29
CA ASN A 34 -15.36 7.07 14.25
C ASN A 34 -14.42 5.87 14.03
N ILE A 35 -13.16 6.17 13.71
CA ILE A 35 -12.19 5.17 13.29
C ILE A 35 -11.76 4.25 14.44
N SER A 36 -11.86 4.70 15.70
CA SER A 36 -11.50 3.88 16.86
C SER A 36 -12.44 2.69 17.08
N ASP A 37 -13.65 2.74 16.50
CA ASP A 37 -14.68 1.72 16.65
C ASP A 37 -14.47 0.52 15.71
N TYR A 38 -13.55 0.66 14.75
CA TYR A 38 -13.23 -0.37 13.77
C TYR A 38 -12.42 -1.53 14.37
N THR A 39 -12.55 -2.71 13.76
CA THR A 39 -11.60 -3.81 13.93
C THR A 39 -10.53 -3.72 12.85
N TYR A 40 -9.26 -3.60 13.24
CA TYR A 40 -8.15 -3.70 12.30
C TYR A 40 -7.73 -5.16 12.10
N ILE A 41 -7.62 -5.61 10.86
CA ILE A 41 -7.26 -6.98 10.49
C ILE A 41 -6.11 -6.89 9.49
N GLY A 42 -4.99 -7.57 9.75
CA GLY A 42 -3.88 -7.56 8.80
C GLY A 42 -2.72 -8.48 9.15
N PHE A 43 -1.63 -8.37 8.40
CA PHE A 43 -0.41 -9.14 8.64
C PHE A 43 0.56 -8.34 9.52
N GLY A 44 0.91 -8.89 10.68
CA GLY A 44 1.73 -8.19 11.68
C GLY A 44 3.25 -8.30 11.50
N GLY A 45 3.71 -9.30 10.76
CA GLY A 45 5.12 -9.74 10.81
C GLY A 45 5.57 -10.07 12.24
N PRO A 46 6.87 -10.30 12.49
CA PRO A 46 7.34 -10.75 13.80
C PRO A 46 7.25 -9.69 14.91
N PHE A 47 7.05 -8.42 14.57
CA PHE A 47 7.17 -7.28 15.51
C PHE A 47 5.89 -6.44 15.66
N LEU A 48 4.85 -6.70 14.86
CA LEU A 48 3.55 -6.02 14.97
C LEU A 48 3.64 -4.48 14.84
N GLU A 49 4.62 -3.97 14.10
CA GLU A 49 4.88 -2.51 14.02
C GLU A 49 3.70 -1.71 13.47
N ASP A 50 3.05 -2.22 12.42
CA ASP A 50 1.88 -1.56 11.81
C ASP A 50 0.71 -1.49 12.81
N PHE A 51 0.57 -2.51 13.67
CA PHE A 51 -0.43 -2.54 14.74
C PHE A 51 -0.13 -1.49 15.83
N LYS A 52 1.14 -1.38 16.26
CA LYS A 52 1.55 -0.34 17.23
C LYS A 52 1.20 1.06 16.72
N PHE A 53 1.53 1.33 15.46
CA PHE A 53 1.39 2.65 14.87
C PHE A 53 -0.08 3.05 14.65
N LEU A 54 -0.91 2.11 14.19
CA LEU A 54 -2.35 2.30 14.07
C LEU A 54 -3.02 2.53 15.43
N HIS A 55 -2.69 1.71 16.43
CA HIS A 55 -3.27 1.86 17.77
C HIS A 55 -2.88 3.19 18.42
N SER A 56 -1.59 3.55 18.40
CA SER A 56 -1.11 4.76 19.08
C SER A 56 -1.70 6.03 18.48
N THR A 57 -1.97 6.05 17.17
CA THR A 57 -2.47 7.24 16.47
C THR A 57 -3.99 7.29 16.39
N LEU A 58 -4.66 6.16 16.13
CA LEU A 58 -6.09 6.09 15.84
C LEU A 58 -6.92 5.49 16.99
N ARG A 59 -6.27 5.01 18.05
CA ARG A 59 -6.91 4.40 19.24
C ARG A 59 -7.81 3.21 18.91
N ILE A 60 -7.50 2.46 17.86
CA ILE A 60 -8.19 1.22 17.50
C ILE A 60 -7.89 0.16 18.57
N GLN A 61 -8.92 -0.38 19.21
CA GLN A 61 -8.80 -1.34 20.33
C GLN A 61 -9.20 -2.77 19.97
N LYS A 62 -9.62 -3.02 18.73
CA LYS A 62 -9.90 -4.39 18.24
C LYS A 62 -8.96 -4.66 17.10
N MET A 63 -7.98 -5.54 17.29
CA MET A 63 -6.99 -5.82 16.27
C MET A 63 -6.73 -7.32 16.14
N ILE A 64 -6.65 -7.80 14.90
CA ILE A 64 -6.41 -9.21 14.58
C ILE A 64 -5.21 -9.31 13.64
N SER A 65 -4.14 -9.96 14.10
CA SER A 65 -2.98 -10.32 13.29
C SER A 65 -3.15 -11.72 12.74
N ILE A 66 -3.14 -11.88 11.43
CA ILE A 66 -3.15 -13.18 10.75
C ILE A 66 -1.71 -13.54 10.41
N GLU A 67 -1.27 -14.74 10.78
CA GLU A 67 0.06 -15.24 10.45
C GLU A 67 0.02 -16.74 10.12
N SER A 68 0.66 -17.14 9.04
CA SER A 68 0.69 -18.54 8.60
C SER A 68 1.89 -19.30 9.14
N ASP A 69 3.03 -18.64 9.34
CA ASP A 69 4.27 -19.25 9.82
C ASP A 69 4.26 -19.38 11.35
N PRO A 70 4.25 -20.61 11.91
CA PRO A 70 4.21 -20.81 13.37
C PRO A 70 5.41 -20.18 14.10
N ASN A 71 6.58 -20.12 13.46
CA ASN A 71 7.75 -19.49 14.08
C ASN A 71 7.58 -17.97 14.22
N THR A 72 7.00 -17.32 13.21
CA THR A 72 6.64 -15.91 13.28
C THR A 72 5.57 -15.66 14.34
N VAL A 73 4.61 -16.57 14.53
CA VAL A 73 3.64 -16.51 15.64
C VAL A 73 4.32 -16.55 17.00
N TYR A 74 5.32 -17.42 17.23
CA TYR A 74 6.08 -17.40 18.49
C TYR A 74 6.76 -16.04 18.72
N ARG A 75 7.33 -15.46 17.65
CA ARG A 75 7.94 -14.13 17.73
C ARG A 75 6.92 -13.03 17.97
N GLN A 76 5.73 -13.10 17.38
CA GLN A 76 4.64 -12.16 17.63
C GLN A 76 4.19 -12.21 19.09
N ASN A 77 4.00 -13.40 19.67
CA ASN A 77 3.63 -13.56 21.07
C ASN A 77 4.69 -12.98 22.01
N PHE A 78 5.98 -13.21 21.72
CA PHE A 78 7.08 -12.62 22.50
C PHE A 78 7.12 -11.09 22.38
N ASN A 79 6.90 -10.55 21.18
CA ASN A 79 6.96 -9.11 20.92
C ASN A 79 5.60 -8.41 21.05
N LEU A 80 4.58 -9.06 21.63
CA LEU A 80 3.20 -8.58 21.66
C LEU A 80 3.15 -7.21 22.36
N PRO A 81 2.91 -6.11 21.61
CA PRO A 81 3.09 -4.78 22.18
C PRO A 81 1.86 -4.26 22.91
N LEU A 82 0.69 -4.82 22.59
CA LEU A 82 -0.61 -4.33 23.01
C LEU A 82 -1.49 -5.53 23.33
N SER A 83 -2.17 -5.49 24.48
CA SER A 83 -3.07 -6.56 24.93
C SER A 83 -4.33 -6.70 24.05
N CYS A 84 -4.63 -5.70 23.23
CA CYS A 84 -5.80 -5.67 22.35
C CYS A 84 -5.58 -6.35 20.98
N ILE A 85 -4.38 -6.90 20.74
CA ILE A 85 -4.05 -7.62 19.51
C ILE A 85 -4.29 -9.11 19.72
N GLU A 86 -5.20 -9.67 18.95
CA GLU A 86 -5.38 -11.11 18.82
C GLU A 86 -4.48 -11.65 17.71
N ILE A 87 -3.70 -12.70 18.02
CA ILE A 87 -2.89 -13.41 17.01
C ILE A 87 -3.64 -14.67 16.56
N ARG A 88 -3.87 -14.78 15.24
CA ARG A 88 -4.50 -15.94 14.60
C ARG A 88 -3.47 -16.65 13.73
N ASN A 89 -3.04 -17.85 14.14
CA ASN A 89 -2.19 -18.69 13.29
C ASN A 89 -3.06 -19.36 12.20
N ALA A 90 -3.16 -18.73 11.04
CA ALA A 90 -4.00 -19.19 9.94
C ALA A 90 -3.48 -18.68 8.59
N LEU A 91 -3.83 -19.36 7.50
CA LEU A 91 -3.73 -18.79 6.17
C LEU A 91 -4.83 -17.73 5.98
N SER A 92 -4.54 -16.68 5.21
CA SER A 92 -5.51 -15.62 4.88
C SER A 92 -6.80 -16.16 4.28
N ARG A 93 -6.70 -17.13 3.35
CA ARG A 93 -7.88 -17.80 2.76
C ARG A 93 -8.76 -18.51 3.80
N ASP A 94 -8.15 -19.14 4.81
CA ASP A 94 -8.87 -19.94 5.82
C ASP A 94 -9.52 -18.97 6.83
N PHE A 95 -8.82 -17.87 7.15
CA PHE A 95 -9.38 -16.75 7.90
C PHE A 95 -10.58 -16.13 7.17
N LEU A 96 -10.45 -15.83 5.88
CA LEU A 96 -11.56 -15.29 5.07
C LEU A 96 -12.75 -16.24 5.02
N THR A 97 -12.55 -17.55 5.09
CA THR A 97 -13.65 -18.52 5.12
C THR A 97 -14.39 -18.49 6.46
N SER A 98 -13.65 -18.46 7.56
CA SER A 98 -14.16 -18.65 8.92
C SER A 98 -14.56 -17.35 9.64
N HIS A 99 -13.97 -16.21 9.28
CA HIS A 99 -14.21 -14.94 9.94
C HIS A 99 -15.51 -14.28 9.45
N ASP A 100 -16.26 -13.75 10.41
CA ASP A 100 -17.47 -12.98 10.18
C ASP A 100 -17.16 -11.47 10.34
N PHE A 101 -17.47 -10.69 9.31
CA PHE A 101 -17.22 -9.25 9.27
C PHE A 101 -18.45 -8.47 9.77
N SER A 102 -18.97 -8.83 10.94
CA SER A 102 -20.23 -8.27 11.50
C SER A 102 -20.12 -6.85 12.06
N GLY A 103 -18.93 -6.25 12.03
CA GLY A 103 -18.68 -4.87 12.48
C GLY A 103 -17.77 -4.10 11.53
N PRO A 104 -17.62 -2.78 11.75
CA PRO A 104 -16.74 -1.95 10.92
C PRO A 104 -15.32 -2.51 10.92
N SER A 105 -14.78 -2.74 9.74
CA SER A 105 -13.50 -3.42 9.54
C SER A 105 -12.54 -2.58 8.71
N ILE A 106 -11.28 -2.54 9.13
CA ILE A 106 -10.15 -2.06 8.34
C ILE A 106 -9.29 -3.28 8.05
N VAL A 107 -9.26 -3.72 6.80
CA VAL A 107 -8.54 -4.94 6.41
C VAL A 107 -7.35 -4.56 5.55
N TRP A 108 -6.14 -4.81 6.06
CA TRP A 108 -4.90 -4.61 5.31
C TRP A 108 -4.20 -5.93 5.03
N PHE A 109 -4.29 -6.42 3.79
CA PHE A 109 -3.51 -7.57 3.33
C PHE A 109 -2.26 -7.10 2.58
N ASP A 110 -1.15 -7.10 3.31
CA ASP A 110 0.18 -6.73 2.81
C ASP A 110 0.85 -7.93 2.10
N TYR A 111 0.35 -8.32 0.92
CA TYR A 111 0.88 -9.49 0.23
C TYR A 111 2.28 -9.25 -0.36
N THR A 112 3.23 -10.09 0.04
CA THR A 112 4.63 -9.98 -0.42
C THR A 112 5.10 -11.11 -1.32
N THR A 113 4.27 -12.14 -1.58
CA THR A 113 4.67 -13.37 -2.29
C THR A 113 4.23 -13.31 -3.76
N PRO A 114 5.11 -12.98 -4.74
CA PRO A 114 4.67 -12.67 -6.10
C PRO A 114 4.13 -13.89 -6.87
N LYS A 115 4.54 -15.10 -6.47
CA LYS A 115 4.08 -16.36 -7.08
C LYS A 115 2.61 -16.66 -6.79
N GLN A 116 2.01 -16.01 -5.79
CA GLN A 116 0.63 -16.23 -5.37
C GLN A 116 -0.34 -15.16 -5.89
N LEU A 117 0.06 -14.34 -6.86
CA LEU A 117 -0.74 -13.21 -7.36
C LEU A 117 -2.19 -13.59 -7.72
N ALA A 118 -2.40 -14.71 -8.42
CA ALA A 118 -3.74 -15.19 -8.77
C ALA A 118 -4.60 -15.44 -7.52
N ASN A 119 -4.03 -16.09 -6.50
CA ASN A 119 -4.72 -16.35 -5.23
C ASN A 119 -4.99 -15.05 -4.47
N GLN A 120 -4.06 -14.09 -4.49
CA GLN A 120 -4.20 -12.80 -3.82
C GLN A 120 -5.34 -11.97 -4.43
N LEU A 121 -5.50 -12.01 -5.76
CA LEU A 121 -6.63 -11.39 -6.45
C LEU A 121 -7.96 -12.08 -6.10
N ALA A 122 -7.99 -13.42 -6.09
CA ALA A 122 -9.17 -14.17 -5.68
C ALA A 122 -9.56 -13.91 -4.21
N GLU A 123 -8.59 -13.87 -3.30
CA GLU A 123 -8.81 -13.51 -1.90
C GLU A 123 -9.31 -12.06 -1.77
N SER A 124 -8.84 -11.14 -2.61
CA SER A 124 -9.34 -9.75 -2.64
C SER A 124 -10.81 -9.69 -3.05
N GLN A 125 -11.23 -10.49 -4.04
CA GLN A 125 -12.65 -10.63 -4.41
C GLN A 125 -13.48 -11.17 -3.24
N VAL A 126 -13.04 -12.28 -2.62
CA VAL A 126 -13.74 -12.93 -1.50
C VAL A 126 -13.83 -12.02 -0.28
N LEU A 127 -12.76 -11.27 0.02
CA LEU A 127 -12.78 -10.28 1.09
C LEU A 127 -13.86 -9.24 0.81
N VAL A 128 -13.83 -8.61 -0.37
CA VAL A 128 -14.77 -7.54 -0.72
C VAL A 128 -16.22 -8.04 -0.72
N SER A 129 -16.50 -9.29 -1.08
CA SER A 129 -17.86 -9.84 -1.01
C SER A 129 -18.38 -10.08 0.40
N LYS A 130 -17.54 -9.94 1.43
CA LYS A 130 -17.92 -10.03 2.85
C LYS A 130 -18.01 -8.67 3.53
N LEU A 131 -17.54 -7.60 2.89
CA LEU A 131 -17.52 -6.26 3.47
C LEU A 131 -18.85 -5.51 3.25
N THR A 132 -19.15 -4.57 4.14
CA THR A 132 -20.34 -3.73 4.11
C THR A 132 -20.00 -2.23 4.15
N VAL A 133 -21.01 -1.38 4.10
CA VAL A 133 -20.85 0.08 4.05
C VAL A 133 -19.95 0.59 5.18
N GLY A 134 -18.93 1.35 4.78
CA GLY A 134 -17.95 1.96 5.66
C GLY A 134 -16.74 1.08 5.95
N ASP A 135 -16.72 -0.19 5.56
CA ASP A 135 -15.52 -1.03 5.67
C ASP A 135 -14.43 -0.55 4.71
N ILE A 136 -13.20 -0.63 5.18
CA ILE A 136 -12.01 -0.11 4.51
C ILE A 136 -11.11 -1.28 4.19
N ILE A 137 -10.65 -1.34 2.95
CA ILE A 137 -9.71 -2.36 2.48
C ILE A 137 -8.44 -1.67 2.00
N LYS A 138 -7.30 -2.25 2.34
CA LYS A 138 -5.99 -1.92 1.78
C LYS A 138 -5.31 -3.19 1.33
N ILE A 139 -4.88 -3.23 0.07
CA ILE A 139 -4.16 -4.38 -0.49
C ILE A 139 -2.79 -3.91 -0.95
N THR A 140 -1.76 -4.64 -0.54
CA THR A 140 -0.41 -4.53 -1.12
C THR A 140 -0.16 -5.70 -2.05
N LEU A 141 0.39 -5.46 -3.23
CA LEU A 141 0.85 -6.48 -4.18
C LEU A 141 2.30 -6.22 -4.59
N ASN A 142 3.04 -7.28 -4.92
CA ASN A 142 4.33 -7.13 -5.58
C ASN A 142 4.11 -6.65 -7.02
N ALA A 143 4.70 -5.51 -7.36
CA ALA A 143 4.61 -4.86 -8.65
C ALA A 143 5.95 -4.86 -9.40
N SER A 144 6.83 -5.80 -9.09
CA SER A 144 8.11 -5.95 -9.80
C SER A 144 7.92 -6.83 -11.04
N PRO A 145 8.18 -6.36 -12.27
CA PRO A 145 8.04 -7.17 -13.47
C PRO A 145 9.02 -8.36 -13.51
N GLU A 146 10.13 -8.30 -12.76
CA GLU A 146 11.07 -9.41 -12.58
C GLU A 146 10.39 -10.64 -11.95
N SER A 147 9.30 -10.43 -11.22
CA SER A 147 8.53 -11.50 -10.59
C SER A 147 7.79 -12.39 -11.60
N LEU A 148 7.58 -11.91 -12.82
CA LEU A 148 7.06 -12.65 -13.97
C LEU A 148 8.11 -13.57 -14.60
N GLY A 149 9.37 -13.52 -14.13
CA GLY A 149 10.43 -14.42 -14.56
C GLY A 149 11.15 -13.94 -15.82
N ARG A 150 11.84 -14.90 -16.45
CA ARG A 150 12.62 -14.74 -17.67
C ARG A 150 12.32 -15.92 -18.61
N PRO A 151 12.33 -15.70 -19.92
CA PRO A 151 12.15 -16.78 -20.88
C PRO A 151 13.32 -17.78 -20.81
N PRO A 152 13.08 -19.05 -21.21
CA PRO A 152 14.16 -19.96 -21.55
C PRO A 152 14.78 -19.55 -22.89
N GLY A 153 16.11 -19.47 -22.96
CA GLY A 153 16.83 -19.10 -24.19
C GLY A 153 16.67 -17.63 -24.58
N ASP A 154 16.62 -17.35 -25.88
CA ASP A 154 16.70 -16.00 -26.47
C ASP A 154 15.34 -15.37 -26.83
N ALA A 155 14.23 -15.88 -26.29
CA ALA A 155 12.92 -15.29 -26.56
C ALA A 155 12.81 -13.87 -25.97
N ASP A 156 11.94 -13.04 -26.55
CA ASP A 156 11.75 -11.66 -26.10
C ASP A 156 11.25 -11.61 -24.64
N LEU A 157 11.92 -10.81 -23.81
CA LEU A 157 11.66 -10.72 -22.39
C LEU A 157 10.29 -10.07 -22.10
N LYS A 158 9.88 -9.05 -22.86
CA LYS A 158 8.62 -8.34 -22.63
C LYS A 158 7.45 -9.21 -23.05
N ASP A 159 7.53 -9.86 -24.21
CA ASP A 159 6.49 -10.78 -24.69
C ASP A 159 6.30 -11.96 -23.72
N PHE A 160 7.40 -12.56 -23.26
CA PHE A 160 7.35 -13.62 -22.25
C PHE A 160 6.64 -13.14 -20.97
N ARG A 161 7.02 -11.96 -20.46
CA ARG A 161 6.42 -11.39 -19.25
C ARG A 161 4.95 -11.02 -19.45
N ALA A 162 4.55 -10.56 -20.63
CA ALA A 162 3.15 -10.26 -20.94
C ALA A 162 2.29 -11.53 -20.95
N ALA A 163 2.80 -12.62 -21.54
CA ALA A 163 2.15 -13.92 -21.50
C ALA A 163 2.03 -14.47 -20.07
N GLU A 164 3.09 -14.36 -19.26
CA GLU A 164 3.08 -14.80 -17.86
C GLU A 164 2.15 -13.92 -17.00
N ALA A 165 2.13 -12.60 -17.23
CA ALA A 165 1.18 -11.70 -16.58
C ALA A 165 -0.25 -12.11 -16.93
N LYS A 166 -0.57 -12.35 -18.21
CA LYS A 166 -1.90 -12.79 -18.64
C LYS A 166 -2.31 -14.08 -17.91
N ARG A 167 -1.38 -15.04 -17.82
CA ARG A 167 -1.60 -16.30 -17.11
C ARG A 167 -1.87 -16.10 -15.62
N ARG A 168 -1.13 -15.21 -14.94
CA ARG A 168 -1.25 -14.99 -13.48
C ARG A 168 -2.41 -14.07 -13.09
N LEU A 169 -2.72 -13.07 -13.90
CA LEU A 169 -3.85 -12.16 -13.67
C LEU A 169 -5.19 -12.85 -13.98
N GLY A 170 -5.19 -13.83 -14.89
CA GLY A 170 -6.33 -14.69 -15.18
C GLY A 170 -7.56 -13.88 -15.60
N GLU A 171 -8.71 -14.20 -15.02
CA GLU A 171 -10.00 -13.56 -15.33
C GLU A 171 -10.14 -12.11 -14.85
N TYR A 172 -9.22 -11.66 -13.99
CA TYR A 172 -9.21 -10.29 -13.48
C TYR A 172 -8.48 -9.34 -14.43
N GLY A 173 -7.53 -9.87 -15.20
CA GLY A 173 -6.72 -9.10 -16.15
C GLY A 173 -7.41 -8.92 -17.50
N PRO A 174 -6.87 -8.05 -18.38
CA PRO A 174 -7.38 -7.89 -19.72
C PRO A 174 -7.10 -9.13 -20.59
N ALA A 175 -7.95 -9.37 -21.60
CA ALA A 175 -7.81 -10.50 -22.51
C ALA A 175 -6.50 -10.48 -23.31
N VAL A 176 -5.94 -9.29 -23.56
CA VAL A 176 -4.65 -9.06 -24.20
C VAL A 176 -3.86 -8.08 -23.34
N ILE A 177 -2.58 -8.35 -23.14
CA ILE A 177 -1.65 -7.49 -22.42
C ILE A 177 -0.57 -7.06 -23.40
N ASP A 178 -0.49 -5.76 -23.63
CA ASP A 178 0.61 -5.14 -24.38
C ASP A 178 1.94 -5.38 -23.63
N PRO A 179 3.02 -5.84 -24.31
CA PRO A 179 4.34 -6.01 -23.71
C PRO A 179 4.89 -4.78 -22.96
N ASP A 180 4.52 -3.57 -23.33
CA ASP A 180 4.94 -2.36 -22.62
C ASP A 180 4.24 -2.17 -21.27
N ARG A 181 3.10 -2.85 -21.05
CA ARG A 181 2.36 -2.85 -19.77
C ARG A 181 3.02 -3.68 -18.68
N VAL A 182 4.05 -4.47 -19.00
CA VAL A 182 4.84 -5.27 -18.04
C VAL A 182 6.25 -4.71 -17.85
N SER A 183 6.44 -3.42 -18.11
CA SER A 183 7.63 -2.66 -17.71
C SER A 183 7.54 -2.21 -16.24
N ALA A 184 8.67 -1.82 -15.64
CA ALA A 184 8.68 -1.33 -14.25
C ALA A 184 7.80 -0.08 -14.04
N ALA A 185 7.66 0.76 -15.08
CA ALA A 185 6.80 1.94 -15.03
C ALA A 185 5.30 1.59 -15.11
N ASN A 186 4.93 0.64 -15.98
CA ASN A 186 3.52 0.42 -16.34
C ASN A 186 2.87 -0.78 -15.62
N PHE A 187 3.65 -1.73 -15.11
CA PHE A 187 3.12 -2.90 -14.43
C PHE A 187 2.29 -2.58 -13.17
N PRO A 188 2.65 -1.57 -12.33
CA PRO A 188 1.80 -1.14 -11.23
C PRO A 188 0.39 -0.71 -11.66
N ALA A 189 0.27 0.05 -12.75
CA ALA A 189 -1.03 0.48 -13.27
C ALA A 189 -1.87 -0.71 -13.77
N LEU A 190 -1.23 -1.69 -14.43
CA LEU A 190 -1.90 -2.93 -14.81
C LEU A 190 -2.41 -3.73 -13.61
N LEU A 191 -1.61 -3.82 -12.55
CA LEU A 191 -2.01 -4.47 -11.31
C LEU A 191 -3.14 -3.75 -10.60
N LEU A 192 -3.12 -2.41 -10.56
CA LEU A 192 -4.18 -1.61 -9.94
C LEU A 192 -5.54 -1.84 -10.63
N GLN A 193 -5.55 -1.82 -11.97
CA GLN A 193 -6.75 -2.10 -12.76
C GLN A 193 -7.24 -3.55 -12.58
N THR A 194 -6.31 -4.50 -12.45
CA THR A 194 -6.65 -5.91 -12.21
C THR A 194 -7.21 -6.12 -10.81
N LEU A 195 -6.65 -5.46 -9.79
CA LEU A 195 -7.17 -5.46 -8.43
C LEU A 195 -8.57 -4.86 -8.37
N HIS A 196 -8.80 -3.74 -9.08
CA HIS A 196 -10.13 -3.16 -9.21
C HIS A 196 -11.13 -4.16 -9.81
N SER A 197 -10.75 -4.90 -10.86
CA SER A 197 -11.61 -5.94 -11.45
C SER A 197 -11.99 -7.01 -10.42
N ALA A 198 -11.04 -7.49 -9.63
CA ALA A 198 -11.29 -8.46 -8.55
C ALA A 198 -12.23 -7.89 -7.47
N CYS A 199 -11.95 -6.68 -6.99
CA CYS A 199 -12.77 -6.04 -5.97
C CYS A 199 -14.19 -5.72 -6.47
N LYS A 200 -14.32 -5.26 -7.72
CA LYS A 200 -15.63 -4.96 -8.34
C LYS A 200 -16.50 -6.20 -8.36
N ARG A 201 -15.96 -7.35 -8.76
CA ARG A 201 -16.67 -8.65 -8.71
C ARG A 201 -17.14 -9.01 -7.29
N GLY A 202 -16.41 -8.59 -6.26
CA GLY A 202 -16.80 -8.80 -4.86
C GLY A 202 -18.10 -8.09 -4.48
N VAL A 203 -18.35 -6.88 -5.01
CA VAL A 203 -19.58 -6.10 -4.73
C VAL A 203 -20.71 -6.32 -5.74
N GLU A 204 -20.49 -7.09 -6.83
CA GLU A 204 -21.51 -7.31 -7.87
C GLU A 204 -22.81 -7.96 -7.36
N GLY A 205 -22.74 -8.66 -6.23
CA GLY A 205 -23.91 -9.26 -5.56
C GLY A 205 -24.89 -8.25 -4.95
N ASP A 206 -24.45 -7.02 -4.64
CA ASP A 206 -25.29 -5.96 -4.09
C ASP A 206 -25.10 -4.65 -4.86
N LYS A 207 -26.02 -4.36 -5.78
CA LYS A 207 -25.97 -3.18 -6.66
C LYS A 207 -26.04 -1.82 -5.93
N ARG A 208 -26.35 -1.81 -4.63
CA ARG A 208 -26.30 -0.58 -3.82
C ARG A 208 -24.88 -0.22 -3.43
N LEU A 209 -24.03 -1.24 -3.31
CA LEU A 209 -22.65 -1.12 -2.87
C LEU A 209 -21.72 -0.94 -4.06
N TYR A 210 -20.70 -0.13 -3.86
CA TYR A 210 -19.57 -0.07 -4.76
C TYR A 210 -18.29 0.15 -3.96
N ILE A 211 -17.16 -0.20 -4.58
CA ILE A 211 -15.85 0.01 -3.99
C ILE A 211 -15.27 1.35 -4.49
N GLN A 212 -15.17 2.33 -3.60
CA GLN A 212 -14.60 3.64 -3.88
C GLN A 212 -13.10 3.63 -3.59
N PRO A 213 -12.22 3.81 -4.60
CA PRO A 213 -10.79 3.99 -4.36
C PRO A 213 -10.55 5.30 -3.60
N LEU A 214 -9.56 5.30 -2.72
CA LEU A 214 -9.20 6.43 -1.87
C LEU A 214 -7.75 6.88 -2.05
N SER A 215 -6.85 5.91 -2.26
CA SER A 215 -5.45 6.14 -2.59
C SER A 215 -4.85 4.92 -3.28
N ALA A 216 -3.84 5.15 -4.10
CA ALA A 216 -3.02 4.09 -4.66
C ALA A 216 -1.59 4.60 -4.78
N PHE A 217 -0.62 3.84 -4.25
CA PHE A 217 0.79 4.23 -4.24
C PHE A 217 1.68 3.12 -4.78
N VAL A 218 2.75 3.50 -5.47
CA VAL A 218 3.85 2.61 -5.86
C VAL A 218 5.13 3.04 -5.19
N TYR A 219 5.84 2.11 -4.55
CA TYR A 219 7.10 2.40 -3.88
C TYR A 219 8.09 1.23 -4.00
N LYS A 220 9.37 1.50 -3.73
CA LYS A 220 10.43 0.49 -3.83
C LYS A 220 11.47 0.62 -2.72
N ASP A 221 11.35 -0.24 -1.71
CA ASP A 221 12.40 -0.48 -0.69
C ASP A 221 13.01 -1.87 -0.90
N GLY A 222 13.56 -2.10 -2.10
CA GLY A 222 14.07 -3.40 -2.58
C GLY A 222 13.24 -3.97 -3.72
N GLN A 223 12.03 -4.42 -3.44
CA GLN A 223 11.05 -4.81 -4.47
C GLN A 223 10.04 -3.68 -4.70
N GLN A 224 9.62 -3.50 -5.94
CA GLN A 224 8.54 -2.56 -6.28
C GLN A 224 7.22 -3.14 -5.80
N MET A 225 6.47 -2.35 -5.04
CA MET A 225 5.21 -2.71 -4.41
C MET A 225 4.13 -1.72 -4.83
N LEU A 226 2.92 -2.23 -5.09
CA LEU A 226 1.71 -1.44 -5.27
C LEU A 226 0.89 -1.56 -3.99
N THR A 227 0.36 -0.45 -3.50
CA THR A 227 -0.68 -0.40 -2.47
C THR A 227 -1.91 0.29 -3.02
N ALA A 228 -3.10 -0.20 -2.69
CA ALA A 228 -4.36 0.45 -3.00
C ALA A 228 -5.27 0.39 -1.79
N THR A 229 -5.84 1.53 -1.41
CA THR A 229 -6.82 1.65 -0.33
C THR A 229 -8.16 2.07 -0.92
N ALA A 230 -9.23 1.41 -0.48
CA ALA A 230 -10.59 1.71 -0.89
C ALA A 230 -11.57 1.54 0.29
N VAL A 231 -12.78 2.06 0.12
CA VAL A 231 -13.89 1.94 1.08
C VAL A 231 -15.13 1.43 0.36
N ILE A 232 -15.91 0.58 1.04
CA ILE A 232 -17.21 0.17 0.55
C ILE A 232 -18.22 1.26 0.89
N LEU A 233 -18.91 1.79 -0.12
CA LEU A 233 -19.94 2.81 0.07
C LEU A 233 -21.24 2.38 -0.57
N ASN A 234 -22.33 2.88 -0.03
CA ASN A 234 -23.58 2.95 -0.76
C ASN A 234 -23.53 4.14 -1.72
N HIS A 235 -24.07 3.99 -2.93
CA HIS A 235 -24.18 5.11 -3.87
C HIS A 235 -24.81 6.36 -3.24
N ALA A 236 -25.82 6.19 -2.37
CA ALA A 236 -26.50 7.28 -1.68
C ALA A 236 -25.62 8.08 -0.68
N ASP A 237 -24.58 7.46 -0.11
CA ASP A 237 -23.75 8.08 0.93
C ASP A 237 -22.49 8.76 0.37
N THR A 238 -22.26 8.66 -0.94
CA THR A 238 -21.03 9.11 -1.61
C THR A 238 -20.72 10.59 -1.33
N ASP A 239 -21.68 11.48 -1.55
CA ASP A 239 -21.46 12.92 -1.40
C ASP A 239 -21.26 13.31 0.07
N ALA A 240 -22.01 12.69 0.98
CA ALA A 240 -21.85 12.89 2.42
C ALA A 240 -20.46 12.44 2.88
N PHE A 241 -20.00 11.28 2.43
CA PHE A 241 -18.66 10.76 2.71
C PHE A 241 -17.56 11.74 2.28
N PHE A 242 -17.56 12.17 1.02
CA PHE A 242 -16.52 13.09 0.53
C PHE A 242 -16.56 14.47 1.20
N THR A 243 -17.76 14.96 1.50
CA THR A 243 -17.94 16.25 2.18
C THR A 243 -17.39 16.21 3.60
N GLN A 244 -17.77 15.21 4.40
CA GLN A 244 -17.37 15.11 5.81
C GLN A 244 -15.89 14.77 5.98
N THR A 245 -15.37 13.83 5.20
CA THR A 245 -13.96 13.42 5.26
C THR A 245 -13.01 14.50 4.72
N ARG A 246 -13.51 15.36 3.82
CA ARG A 246 -12.75 16.34 3.05
C ARG A 246 -11.64 15.72 2.20
N LEU A 247 -11.79 14.46 1.79
CA LEU A 247 -10.76 13.76 1.03
C LEU A 247 -10.47 14.40 -0.33
N ARG A 248 -11.44 15.09 -0.94
CA ARG A 248 -11.21 15.87 -2.17
C ARG A 248 -10.16 16.99 -2.04
N HIS A 249 -9.82 17.39 -0.81
CA HIS A 249 -8.78 18.37 -0.51
C HIS A 249 -7.49 17.72 0.03
N TRP A 250 -7.43 16.40 0.06
CA TRP A 250 -6.26 15.68 0.51
C TRP A 250 -5.30 15.51 -0.66
N ALA A 251 -4.10 16.06 -0.55
CA ALA A 251 -3.14 16.12 -1.66
C ALA A 251 -2.70 14.74 -2.19
N TYR A 252 -2.89 13.68 -1.40
CA TYR A 252 -2.47 12.31 -1.73
C TYR A 252 -3.64 11.41 -2.11
N SER A 253 -4.82 11.99 -2.34
CA SER A 253 -5.99 11.23 -2.75
C SER A 253 -5.84 10.71 -4.17
N ASN A 254 -6.27 9.47 -4.38
CA ASN A 254 -6.45 8.91 -5.71
C ASN A 254 -7.81 8.21 -5.77
N PHE A 255 -8.72 8.78 -6.55
CA PHE A 255 -10.12 8.33 -6.65
C PHE A 255 -10.41 7.58 -7.94
N ASP A 256 -9.38 7.19 -8.68
CA ASP A 256 -9.52 6.30 -9.81
C ASP A 256 -8.65 5.04 -9.62
N TRP A 257 -8.94 4.03 -10.42
CA TRP A 257 -8.20 2.77 -10.44
C TRP A 257 -7.22 2.72 -11.62
N ILE A 258 -6.73 3.87 -12.08
CA ILE A 258 -5.97 3.97 -13.34
C ILE A 258 -4.48 3.96 -13.07
N ASN A 259 -3.94 4.96 -12.37
CA ASN A 259 -2.50 5.13 -12.17
C ASN A 259 -2.19 5.34 -10.68
N PRO A 260 -1.31 4.55 -10.06
CA PRO A 260 -0.85 4.80 -8.71
C PRO A 260 0.17 5.95 -8.65
N GLU A 261 0.18 6.68 -7.54
CA GLU A 261 1.14 7.76 -7.27
C GLU A 261 2.48 7.21 -6.78
N PRO A 262 3.63 7.68 -7.28
CA PRO A 262 4.92 7.22 -6.82
C PRO A 262 5.26 7.75 -5.42
N ILE A 263 5.87 6.91 -4.59
CA ILE A 263 6.62 7.32 -3.39
C ILE A 263 8.06 6.89 -3.62
N SER A 264 8.89 7.85 -4.05
CA SER A 264 10.31 7.65 -4.32
C SER A 264 11.15 8.77 -3.71
N ILE A 265 11.64 8.53 -2.50
CA ILE A 265 12.51 9.48 -1.80
C ILE A 265 13.97 9.21 -2.15
N PRO A 266 14.77 10.24 -2.51
CA PRO A 266 16.19 10.09 -2.76
C PRO A 266 16.95 9.74 -1.48
N ASN A 267 18.07 9.05 -1.64
CA ASN A 267 19.01 8.84 -0.54
C ASN A 267 19.70 10.17 -0.20
N LEU A 268 19.23 10.84 0.86
CA LEU A 268 19.79 12.10 1.34
C LEU A 268 20.72 11.84 2.52
N SER A 269 21.88 12.51 2.53
CA SER A 269 22.64 12.69 3.77
C SER A 269 21.85 13.57 4.76
N ALA A 270 22.20 13.48 6.05
CA ALA A 270 21.57 14.33 7.08
C ALA A 270 21.70 15.83 6.77
N LYS A 271 22.84 16.25 6.20
CA LYS A 271 23.11 17.66 5.87
C LYS A 271 22.27 18.11 4.67
N GLU A 272 22.18 17.30 3.62
CA GLU A 272 21.33 17.58 2.46
C GLU A 272 19.87 17.69 2.84
N ARG A 273 19.39 16.74 3.65
CA ARG A 273 18.02 16.77 4.16
C ARG A 273 17.73 18.06 4.94
N LEU A 274 18.55 18.40 5.93
CA LEU A 274 18.36 19.60 6.74
C LEU A 274 18.43 20.88 5.89
N PHE A 275 19.30 20.91 4.89
CA PHE A 275 19.39 22.02 3.95
C PHE A 275 18.09 22.16 3.15
N ILE A 276 17.61 21.08 2.52
CA ILE A 276 16.36 21.09 1.73
C ILE A 276 15.18 21.47 2.63
N GLU A 277 15.07 20.87 3.82
CA GLU A 277 13.99 21.16 4.78
C GLU A 277 13.99 22.62 5.24
N SER A 278 15.16 23.25 5.38
CA SER A 278 15.26 24.68 5.74
C SER A 278 14.67 25.63 4.69
N LEU A 279 14.50 25.16 3.45
CA LEU A 279 13.91 25.90 2.35
C LEU A 279 12.40 25.64 2.22
N LEU A 280 11.85 24.64 2.90
CA LEU A 280 10.45 24.26 2.83
C LEU A 280 9.62 24.97 3.92
N PRO A 281 8.31 25.22 3.68
CA PRO A 281 7.51 24.79 2.53
C PRO A 281 7.56 25.72 1.32
N GLY A 282 8.32 26.82 1.37
CA GLY A 282 8.29 27.86 0.34
C GLY A 282 9.18 27.63 -0.89
N GLY A 283 10.16 26.72 -0.80
CA GLY A 283 11.08 26.41 -1.88
C GLY A 283 10.49 25.44 -2.89
N GLU A 284 10.59 25.79 -4.18
CA GLU A 284 10.23 24.90 -5.28
C GLU A 284 11.41 24.01 -5.70
N THR A 285 11.12 22.91 -6.40
CA THR A 285 12.13 21.94 -6.85
C THR A 285 13.30 22.57 -7.60
N ALA A 286 13.03 23.51 -8.51
CA ALA A 286 14.06 24.19 -9.30
C ALA A 286 14.95 25.08 -8.43
N ASP A 287 14.36 25.88 -7.54
CA ASP A 287 15.10 26.76 -6.63
C ASP A 287 16.00 25.96 -5.67
N ILE A 288 15.48 24.85 -5.16
CA ILE A 288 16.22 23.98 -4.24
C ILE A 288 17.39 23.31 -4.98
N ARG A 289 17.17 22.83 -6.21
CA ARG A 289 18.25 22.29 -7.06
C ARG A 289 19.34 23.34 -7.28
N ASP A 290 18.96 24.56 -7.65
CA ASP A 290 19.91 25.63 -7.96
C ASP A 290 20.70 26.04 -6.72
N LYS A 291 20.05 26.07 -5.54
CA LYS A 291 20.71 26.33 -4.26
C LYS A 291 21.61 25.19 -3.77
N LEU A 292 21.28 23.93 -4.09
CA LEU A 292 22.15 22.79 -3.83
C LEU A 292 23.42 22.87 -4.69
N GLY A 293 23.29 23.30 -5.95
CA GLY A 293 24.39 23.41 -6.90
C GLY A 293 24.86 22.06 -7.48
N TYR A 294 24.17 20.97 -7.15
CA TYR A 294 24.37 19.63 -7.70
C TYR A 294 23.05 18.84 -7.61
N PHE A 295 22.94 17.73 -8.34
CA PHE A 295 21.77 16.84 -8.29
C PHE A 295 22.06 15.58 -7.45
N ILE A 296 21.01 15.05 -6.80
CA ILE A 296 21.11 13.88 -5.92
C ILE A 296 20.54 12.66 -6.66
N GLY A 297 21.42 11.85 -7.24
CA GLY A 297 21.06 10.67 -8.03
C GLY A 297 22.10 10.36 -9.10
N GLU A 298 21.81 9.40 -9.98
CA GLU A 298 22.71 9.03 -11.08
C GLU A 298 22.56 9.92 -12.32
N ASN A 299 21.37 10.48 -12.53
CA ASN A 299 21.07 11.39 -13.64
C ASN A 299 20.15 12.54 -13.19
N GLU A 300 20.25 13.66 -13.90
CA GLU A 300 19.55 14.90 -13.51
C GLU A 300 18.03 14.78 -13.55
N ARG A 301 17.47 14.10 -14.55
CA ARG A 301 16.02 13.96 -14.70
C ARG A 301 15.41 13.19 -13.52
N GLU A 302 15.97 12.02 -13.21
CA GLU A 302 15.52 11.20 -12.08
C GLU A 302 15.73 11.92 -10.75
N ALA A 303 16.84 12.65 -10.61
CA ALA A 303 17.10 13.45 -9.41
C ALA A 303 16.06 14.56 -9.20
N LEU A 304 15.58 15.21 -10.27
CA LEU A 304 14.48 16.18 -10.20
C LEU A 304 13.15 15.53 -9.79
N GLU A 305 12.83 14.37 -10.36
CA GLU A 305 11.64 13.60 -10.00
C GLU A 305 11.69 13.16 -8.52
N HIS A 306 12.84 12.68 -8.05
CA HIS A 306 13.06 12.31 -6.64
C HIS A 306 13.01 13.51 -5.69
N LEU A 307 13.61 14.65 -6.05
CA LEU A 307 13.53 15.86 -5.24
C LEU A 307 12.10 16.35 -5.12
N SER A 308 11.34 16.37 -6.22
CA SER A 308 9.91 16.70 -6.20
C SER A 308 9.12 15.76 -5.29
N ASN A 309 9.36 14.45 -5.37
CA ASN A 309 8.77 13.47 -4.45
C ASN A 309 9.15 13.73 -2.99
N PHE A 310 10.42 14.05 -2.70
CA PHE A 310 10.83 14.41 -1.34
C PHE A 310 10.06 15.62 -0.82
N ILE A 311 9.94 16.68 -1.63
CA ILE A 311 9.19 17.89 -1.27
C ILE A 311 7.72 17.57 -1.00
N ASN A 312 7.11 16.64 -1.75
CA ASN A 312 5.72 16.23 -1.52
C ASN A 312 5.52 15.44 -0.20
N TYR A 313 6.55 14.70 0.23
CA TYR A 313 6.46 13.76 1.34
C TYR A 313 7.33 14.11 2.56
N TYR A 314 8.03 15.26 2.57
CA TYR A 314 9.06 15.58 3.59
C TYR A 314 8.53 15.51 5.03
N ARG A 315 7.28 15.94 5.26
CA ARG A 315 6.62 15.90 6.59
C ARG A 315 6.35 14.49 7.10
N LEU A 316 6.31 13.51 6.19
CA LEU A 316 6.02 12.10 6.46
C LEU A 316 7.28 11.24 6.43
N SER A 317 8.39 11.79 5.91
CA SER A 317 9.65 11.07 5.82
C SER A 317 10.30 10.96 7.20
N PRO A 318 10.55 9.75 7.72
CA PRO A 318 11.15 9.58 9.04
C PRO A 318 12.60 10.08 9.07
N TYR A 319 13.00 10.71 10.18
CA TYR A 319 14.40 11.10 10.43
C TYR A 319 14.99 10.23 11.53
N TYR A 320 15.83 9.28 11.14
CA TYR A 320 16.53 8.39 12.08
C TYR A 320 17.91 8.96 12.42
N SER A 321 17.95 9.94 13.34
CA SER A 321 19.22 10.38 13.94
C SER A 321 19.36 9.84 15.35
N ARG A 322 20.56 9.36 15.70
CA ARG A 322 20.89 9.07 17.10
C ARG A 322 20.91 10.39 17.86
N ILE A 323 19.91 10.64 18.70
CA ILE A 323 19.96 11.71 19.68
C ILE A 323 20.91 11.22 20.77
N VAL A 324 22.13 11.74 20.78
CA VAL A 324 23.01 11.63 21.93
C VAL A 324 22.54 12.72 22.89
N MET A 325 21.72 12.34 23.88
CA MET A 325 21.40 13.20 25.02
C MET A 325 22.53 13.17 26.04
#